data_AF-A0A0K8RIZ2-F1
#
_entry.id   AF-A0A0K8RIZ2-F1
#
_cell.length_a   1.000
_cell.length_b   1.000
_cell.length_c   1.000
_cell.angle_alpha   90.00
_cell.angle_beta   90.00
_cell.angle_gamma   90.00
#
_symmetry.space_group_name_H-M   'P 1'
#
loop_
_entity.id
_entity.type
_entity.pdbx_description
1 polymer ?
#
loop_
_entity_poly.entity_id
_entity_poly.type
_entity_poly.pdbx_seq_one_letter_code
_entity_poly.pdbx_strand_id
1 'polypeptide(L)'
;MRKFVKLVQDCYPVRVRGIYIINHPPIFELFYNVAKIFMNRKLVKRVHFIGRRYEELHKLIPPKQLPKDYGGSMNSYDYDGFEKELRSKQEFFYAAKSVRLQEVTE
;
A
#
# COMPACT_ATOMS: atom_id res chain seq x y z
N MET A 1 5.22 -15.27 1.68
CA MET A 1 3.88 -14.94 1.17
C MET A 1 2.79 -14.99 2.24
N ARG A 2 2.52 -16.14 2.88
CA ARG A 2 1.40 -16.29 3.83
C ARG A 2 1.38 -15.28 5.00
N LYS A 3 2.52 -15.00 5.64
CA LYS A 3 2.65 -14.00 6.71
C LYS A 3 2.33 -12.58 6.24
N PHE A 4 2.85 -12.19 5.06
CA PHE A 4 2.61 -10.87 4.48
C PHE A 4 1.12 -10.66 4.16
N VAL A 5 0.49 -11.65 3.52
CA VAL A 5 -0.94 -11.57 3.20
C VAL A 5 -1.75 -11.45 4.49
N LYS A 6 -1.52 -12.31 5.49
CA LYS A 6 -2.20 -12.23 6.79
C LYS A 6 -2.02 -10.87 7.48
N LEU A 7 -0.82 -10.30 7.41
CA LEU A 7 -0.56 -8.95 7.94
C LEU A 7 -1.46 -7.90 7.30
N VAL A 8 -1.57 -7.92 5.97
CA VAL A 8 -2.38 -6.97 5.19
C VAL A 8 -3.89 -7.19 5.39
N GLN A 9 -4.35 -8.43 5.56
CA GLN A 9 -5.79 -8.72 5.68
C GLN A 9 -6.31 -8.54 7.11
N ASP A 10 -5.54 -8.97 8.11
CA ASP A 10 -6.06 -9.21 9.46
C ASP A 10 -5.34 -8.41 10.55
N CYS A 11 -4.08 -7.99 10.31
CA CYS A 11 -3.27 -7.36 11.36
C CYS A 11 -3.09 -5.85 11.18
N TYR A 12 -3.37 -5.30 10.00
CA TYR A 12 -3.33 -3.86 9.77
C TYR A 12 -4.67 -3.24 10.17
N PRO A 13 -4.71 -2.31 11.16
CA PRO A 13 -5.95 -1.66 11.60
C PRO A 13 -6.51 -0.67 10.56
N VAL A 14 -6.02 -0.72 9.33
CA VAL A 14 -6.42 0.18 8.23
C VAL A 14 -7.33 -0.59 7.27
N ARG A 15 -8.52 -0.03 7.03
CA ARG A 15 -9.48 -0.61 6.09
C ARG A 15 -9.05 -0.31 4.64
N VAL A 16 -8.39 -1.25 4.00
CA VAL A 16 -8.01 -1.17 2.58
C VAL A 16 -9.26 -0.97 1.71
N ARG A 17 -9.45 0.18 1.06
CA ARG A 17 -10.61 0.42 0.16
C ARG A 17 -10.38 -0.12 -1.25
N GLY A 18 -9.15 -0.04 -1.75
CA GLY A 18 -8.74 -0.52 -3.06
C GLY A 18 -7.22 -0.57 -3.16
N ILE A 19 -6.71 -1.48 -3.98
CA ILE A 19 -5.29 -1.62 -4.34
C ILE A 19 -5.22 -1.44 -5.85
N TYR A 20 -4.63 -0.33 -6.29
CA TYR A 20 -4.53 0.01 -7.70
C TYR A 20 -3.09 -0.21 -8.18
N ILE A 21 -2.92 -1.12 -9.13
CA ILE A 21 -1.61 -1.50 -9.65
C ILE A 21 -1.46 -0.87 -11.04
N ILE A 22 -0.49 0.03 -11.14
CA ILE A 22 -0.12 0.79 -12.34
C ILE A 22 1.29 0.42 -12.77
N ASN A 23 1.57 0.58 -14.07
CA ASN A 23 2.87 0.32 -14.70
C ASN A 23 3.51 -1.03 -14.30
N HIS A 24 2.71 -2.09 -14.17
CA HIS A 24 3.24 -3.42 -13.85
C HIS A 24 3.82 -4.09 -15.11
N PRO A 25 4.90 -4.88 -14.98
CA PRO A 25 5.37 -5.72 -16.07
C PRO A 25 4.40 -6.90 -16.29
N PRO A 26 4.35 -7.51 -17.49
CA PRO A 26 3.46 -8.64 -17.78
C PRO A 26 3.64 -9.85 -16.84
N ILE A 27 4.88 -10.10 -16.40
CA ILE A 27 5.22 -11.16 -15.43
C ILE A 27 4.48 -10.99 -14.09
N PHE A 28 4.05 -9.78 -13.75
CA PHE A 28 3.40 -9.50 -12.46
C PHE A 28 2.04 -10.21 -12.33
N GLU A 29 1.33 -10.46 -13.43
CA GLU A 29 0.06 -11.19 -13.40
C GLU A 29 0.23 -12.63 -12.91
N LEU A 30 1.35 -13.27 -13.25
CA LEU A 30 1.70 -14.61 -12.76
C LEU A 30 1.90 -14.60 -11.23
N PHE A 31 2.66 -13.63 -10.72
CA PHE A 31 2.86 -13.47 -9.29
C PHE A 31 1.54 -13.18 -8.56
N TYR A 32 0.67 -12.34 -9.15
CA TYR A 32 -0.64 -12.06 -8.59
C TYR A 32 -1.51 -13.32 -8.52
N ASN A 33 -1.50 -14.17 -9.56
CA ASN A 33 -2.28 -15.41 -9.55
C ASN A 33 -1.83 -16.37 -8.43
N VAL A 34 -0.53 -16.44 -8.13
CA VAL A 34 -0.03 -17.21 -6.98
C VAL A 34 -0.45 -16.54 -5.66
N ALA A 35 -0.32 -15.22 -5.56
CA ALA A 35 -0.71 -14.48 -4.36
C ALA A 35 -2.22 -14.57 -4.08
N LYS A 36 -3.05 -14.62 -5.12
CA LYS A 36 -4.52 -14.70 -5.08
C LYS A 36 -5.01 -15.92 -4.31
N ILE A 37 -4.30 -17.04 -4.38
CA ILE A 37 -4.61 -18.27 -3.64
C ILE A 37 -4.54 -18.04 -2.12
N PHE A 38 -3.69 -17.12 -1.67
CA PHE A 38 -3.54 -16.76 -0.27
C PHE A 38 -4.48 -15.62 0.16
N MET A 39 -5.16 -14.95 -0.78
CA MET A 39 -5.99 -13.78 -0.50
C MET A 39 -7.47 -14.16 -0.29
N ASN A 40 -8.13 -13.54 0.70
CA ASN A 40 -9.58 -13.65 0.83
C ASN A 40 -10.33 -12.98 -0.34
N ARG A 41 -11.58 -13.40 -0.58
CA ARG A 41 -12.42 -12.86 -1.67
C ARG A 41 -12.63 -11.34 -1.58
N LYS A 42 -12.56 -10.76 -0.38
CA LYS A 42 -12.72 -9.31 -0.16
C LYS A 42 -11.52 -8.53 -0.71
N LEU A 43 -10.30 -9.00 -0.47
CA LEU A 43 -9.08 -8.35 -0.97
C LEU A 43 -8.91 -8.58 -2.46
N VAL A 44 -9.20 -9.78 -2.96
CA VAL A 44 -9.17 -10.06 -4.41
C VAL A 44 -10.08 -9.08 -5.18
N LYS A 45 -11.30 -8.82 -4.68
CA LYS A 45 -12.23 -7.85 -5.30
C LYS A 45 -11.75 -6.39 -5.26
N ARG A 46 -10.80 -6.07 -4.39
CA ARG A 46 -10.26 -4.72 -4.20
C ARG A 46 -8.98 -4.48 -4.98
N VAL A 47 -8.39 -5.50 -5.58
CA VAL A 47 -7.20 -5.35 -6.43
C VAL A 47 -7.67 -5.03 -7.85
N HIS A 48 -7.17 -3.92 -8.37
CA HIS A 48 -7.49 -3.42 -9.71
C HIS A 48 -6.19 -3.22 -10.49
N PHE A 49 -6.09 -3.87 -11.63
CA PHE A 49 -5.00 -3.68 -12.58
C PHE A 49 -5.40 -2.60 -13.57
N ILE A 50 -4.73 -1.45 -13.49
CA ILE A 50 -4.97 -0.30 -14.37
C ILE A 50 -3.95 -0.30 -15.52
N GLY A 51 -2.76 -0.87 -15.29
CA GLY A 51 -1.69 -0.89 -16.28
C GLY A 51 -1.17 0.52 -16.59
N ARG A 52 -1.22 0.92 -17.87
CA ARG A 52 -0.80 2.27 -18.33
C ARG A 52 -1.97 3.22 -18.62
N ARG A 53 -3.20 2.84 -18.25
CA ARG A 53 -4.43 3.63 -18.50
C ARG A 53 -4.70 4.61 -17.37
N TYR A 54 -3.98 5.74 -17.35
CA TYR A 54 -4.11 6.77 -16.31
C TYR A 54 -5.51 7.40 -16.24
N GLU A 55 -6.31 7.32 -17.31
CA GLU A 55 -7.71 7.75 -17.33
C GLU A 55 -8.58 7.04 -16.28
N GLU A 56 -8.37 5.73 -16.06
CA GLU A 56 -9.08 4.98 -15.03
C GLU A 56 -8.62 5.37 -13.63
N LEU A 57 -7.32 5.66 -13.48
CA LEU A 57 -6.77 6.15 -12.22
C LEU A 57 -7.39 7.52 -11.87
N HIS A 58 -7.56 8.41 -12.85
CA HIS A 58 -8.13 9.74 -12.65
C HIS A 58 -9.64 9.72 -12.29
N LYS A 59 -10.36 8.66 -12.64
CA LYS A 59 -11.75 8.45 -12.17
C LYS A 59 -11.82 8.09 -10.69
N LEU A 60 -10.75 7.52 -10.15
CA LEU A 60 -10.68 7.05 -8.77
C LEU A 60 -10.03 8.09 -7.85
N ILE A 61 -9.01 8.78 -8.35
CA ILE A 61 -8.23 9.77 -7.62
C ILE A 61 -8.10 11.03 -8.50
N PRO A 62 -8.50 12.21 -8.02
CA PRO A 62 -8.34 13.45 -8.78
C PRO A 62 -6.88 13.68 -9.18
N PRO A 63 -6.59 14.13 -10.43
CA PRO A 63 -5.23 14.39 -10.89
C PRO A 63 -4.44 15.38 -10.00
N LYS A 64 -5.16 16.27 -9.30
CA LYS A 64 -4.58 17.23 -8.35
C LYS A 64 -3.90 16.58 -7.14
N GLN A 65 -4.26 15.34 -6.80
CA GLN A 65 -3.72 14.60 -5.67
C GLN A 65 -2.66 13.58 -6.08
N LEU A 66 -2.34 13.49 -7.37
CA LEU A 66 -1.36 12.57 -7.91
C LEU A 66 -0.09 13.33 -8.31
N PRO A 67 1.10 12.77 -8.04
CA PRO A 67 2.35 13.29 -8.58
C PRO A 67 2.34 13.32 -10.12
N LYS A 68 3.11 14.25 -10.70
CA LYS A 68 3.30 14.35 -12.16
C LYS A 68 3.74 13.04 -12.81
N ASP A 69 4.54 12.25 -12.11
CA ASP A 69 5.05 10.94 -12.57
C ASP A 69 3.94 9.92 -12.86
N TYR A 70 2.75 10.12 -12.29
CA TYR A 70 1.59 9.24 -12.46
C TYR A 70 0.43 9.92 -13.22
N GLY A 71 0.73 10.98 -13.99
CA GLY A 71 -0.26 11.71 -14.79
C GLY A 71 -1.02 12.80 -14.03
N GLY A 72 -0.62 13.12 -12.80
CA GLY A 72 -1.23 14.17 -11.99
C GLY A 72 -0.58 15.55 -12.16
N SER A 73 -0.98 16.49 -11.29
CA SER A 73 -0.45 17.87 -11.29
C SER A 73 0.34 18.21 -10.03
N MET A 74 0.45 17.30 -9.05
CA MET A 74 1.22 17.51 -7.83
C MET A 74 2.72 17.39 -8.12
N ASN A 75 3.54 18.16 -7.40
CA ASN A 75 4.99 18.04 -7.49
C ASN A 75 5.43 16.60 -7.21
N SER A 76 6.57 16.20 -7.80
CA SER A 76 7.14 14.88 -7.55
C SER A 76 7.37 14.68 -6.05
N TYR A 77 7.20 13.44 -5.61
CA TYR A 77 7.26 13.10 -4.20
C TYR A 77 8.70 13.19 -3.69
N ASP A 78 8.91 13.95 -2.61
CA ASP A 78 10.22 14.06 -1.96
C ASP A 78 10.46 12.85 -1.05
N TYR A 79 11.10 11.82 -1.60
CA TYR A 79 11.43 10.60 -0.88
C TYR A 79 12.42 10.84 0.26
N ASP A 80 13.40 11.72 0.06
CA ASP A 80 14.44 12.02 1.05
C ASP A 80 13.86 12.76 2.25
N GLY A 81 12.95 13.72 2.01
CA GLY A 81 12.22 14.44 3.05
C GLY A 81 11.35 13.50 3.89
N PHE A 82 10.61 12.60 3.23
CA PHE A 82 9.79 11.61 3.91
C PHE A 82 10.63 10.63 4.76
N GLU A 83 11.77 10.18 4.25
CA GLU A 83 12.67 9.30 5.00
C GLU A 83 13.20 10.00 6.26
N LYS A 84 13.65 11.26 6.15
CA LYS A 84 14.13 12.05 7.29
C LYS A 84 13.03 12.23 8.35
N GLU A 85 11.79 12.47 7.95
CA GLU A 85 10.66 12.58 8.88
C GLU A 85 10.34 11.23 9.57
N LEU A 86 10.34 10.13 8.82
CA LEU A 86 10.14 8.80 9.42
C LEU A 86 11.25 8.47 10.42
N ARG A 87 12.49 8.87 10.13
CA ARG A 87 13.63 8.69 11.03
C ARG A 87 13.51 9.56 12.28
N SER A 88 13.05 10.81 12.16
CA SER A 88 12.89 11.68 13.35
C SER A 88 11.83 11.16 14.33
N LYS A 89 10.85 10.39 13.85
CA LYS A 89 9.82 9.74 14.70
C LYS A 89 10.23 8.35 15.20
N GLN A 90 11.48 7.92 15.03
CA GLN A 90 11.94 6.60 15.47
C GLN A 90 11.67 6.34 16.95
N GLU A 91 11.93 7.32 17.82
CA GLU A 91 11.68 7.17 19.26
C GLU A 91 10.20 6.93 19.58
N PHE A 92 9.28 7.60 18.88
CA PHE A 92 7.85 7.32 18.97
C PHE A 92 7.53 5.87 18.58
N PHE A 93 8.11 5.36 17.49
CA PHE A 93 7.90 3.97 17.08
C PHE A 93 8.50 2.95 18.06
N TYR A 94 9.64 3.25 18.68
CA TYR A 94 10.24 2.41 19.72
C TYR A 94 9.38 2.40 21.00
N ALA A 95 8.91 3.55 21.44
CA ALA A 95 8.01 3.67 22.59
C ALA A 95 6.64 2.99 22.34
N ALA A 96 6.08 3.15 21.14
CA ALA A 96 4.83 2.47 20.76
C ALA A 96 5.00 0.94 20.70
N LYS A 97 6.21 0.44 20.39
CA LYS A 97 6.54 -0.99 20.40
C LYS A 97 6.68 -1.53 21.82
N SER A 98 7.27 -0.78 22.75
CA SER A 98 7.44 -1.25 24.14
C SER A 98 6.11 -1.34 24.88
N VAL A 99 5.22 -0.35 24.74
CA VAL A 99 3.88 -0.37 25.35
C VAL A 99 3.07 -1.58 24.88
N ARG A 100 3.10 -1.87 23.57
CA ARG A 100 2.33 -2.96 22.97
C ARG A 100 2.87 -4.36 23.28
N LEU A 101 4.13 -4.48 23.71
CA LEU A 101 4.70 -5.76 24.18
C LEU A 101 4.28 -6.05 25.62
N GLN A 102 4.03 -5.04 26.44
CA GLN A 102 3.57 -5.25 27.82
C GLN A 102 2.10 -5.74 27.85
N GLU A 103 1.22 -5.19 27.01
CA GLU A 103 -0.20 -5.60 26.93
C GLU A 103 -0.45 -7.01 26.36
N VAL A 104 0.55 -7.62 25.69
CA VAL A 104 0.42 -8.98 25.12
C VAL A 104 0.98 -10.05 26.07
N THR A 105 1.65 -9.64 27.15
CA THR A 105 2.29 -10.55 28.12
C THR A 105 1.46 -10.72 29.40
N GLU A 106 0.32 -10.03 29.51
CA GLU A 106 -0.74 -10.24 30.52
C GLU A 106 -1.96 -10.91 29.86
#